data_AF-A0A1M4N5B6-F1
#
_entry.id   AF-A0A1M4N5B6-F1
#
_cell.length_a   1.000
_cell.length_b   1.000
_cell.length_c   1.000
_cell.angle_alpha   90.00
_cell.angle_beta   90.00
_cell.angle_gamma   90.00
#
_symmetry.space_group_name_H-M   'P 1'
#
loop_
_entity.id
_entity.type
_entity.pdbx_description
1 polymer ?
#
loop_
_entity_poly.entity_id
_entity_poly.type
_entity_poly.pdbx_seq_one_letter_code
_entity_poly.pdbx_strand_id
1 'polypeptide(L)'
;MAIILILFGIIIIFFSLSSLIKEGRNSEVNSFKTIYEDKKEEVKDTDLIIAEMRKEFAETILELQKEIIDLREKSFAASDFNISQNEEVETYNESDENDMGKDSIYNGVNVNDIQELYQQGYSIDEISEKLGISKGEILLIKDLYLK
;
A
#
# COMPACT_ATOMS: atom_id res chain seq x y z
N MET A 1 -2.76 80.87 3.21
CA MET A 1 -1.85 79.84 3.76
C MET A 1 -2.62 78.69 4.41
N ALA A 2 -3.50 78.94 5.39
CA ALA A 2 -4.29 77.88 6.06
C ALA A 2 -5.23 77.09 5.13
N ILE A 3 -5.85 77.75 4.16
CA ILE A 3 -6.80 77.12 3.21
C ILE A 3 -6.10 76.06 2.32
N ILE A 4 -4.85 76.31 1.93
CA ILE A 4 -4.04 75.38 1.12
C ILE A 4 -3.70 74.13 1.94
N LEU A 5 -3.37 74.29 3.22
CA LEU A 5 -3.11 73.18 4.13
C LEU A 5 -4.33 72.26 4.33
N ILE A 6 -5.52 72.85 4.46
CA ILE A 6 -6.78 72.09 4.57
C ILE A 6 -7.05 71.29 3.29
N LEU A 7 -6.82 71.89 2.12
CA LEU A 7 -7.03 71.24 0.84
C LEU A 7 -6.09 70.05 0.63
N PHE A 8 -4.82 70.18 1.00
CA PHE A 8 -3.88 69.05 0.98
C PHE A 8 -4.27 67.94 1.98
N GLY A 9 -4.78 68.30 3.16
CA GLY A 9 -5.28 67.32 4.13
C GLY A 9 -6.44 66.48 3.56
N ILE A 10 -7.40 67.13 2.91
CA ILE A 10 -8.54 66.46 2.27
C ILE A 10 -8.06 65.56 1.12
N ILE A 11 -7.11 66.01 0.31
CA ILE A 11 -6.51 65.21 -0.77
C ILE A 11 -5.84 63.95 -0.23
N ILE A 12 -5.09 64.06 0.87
CA ILE A 12 -4.41 62.91 1.49
C ILE A 12 -5.43 61.92 2.07
N ILE A 13 -6.48 62.41 2.74
CA ILE A 13 -7.57 61.57 3.26
C ILE A 13 -8.26 60.83 2.11
N PHE A 14 -8.56 61.52 1.02
CA PHE A 14 -9.18 60.92 -0.16
C PHE A 14 -8.28 59.86 -0.81
N PHE A 15 -6.99 60.16 -0.98
CA PHE A 15 -6.01 59.23 -1.53
C PHE A 15 -5.83 57.99 -0.64
N SER A 16 -5.76 58.19 0.68
CA SER A 16 -5.70 57.13 1.70
C SER A 16 -6.92 56.21 1.63
N LEU A 17 -8.14 56.76 1.61
CA LEU A 17 -9.38 55.98 1.46
C LEU A 17 -9.40 55.23 0.14
N SER A 18 -9.01 55.90 -0.95
CA SER A 18 -9.03 55.31 -2.28
C SER A 18 -8.02 54.18 -2.43
N SER A 19 -6.88 54.23 -1.72
CA SER A 19 -5.89 53.15 -1.68
C SER A 19 -6.42 51.94 -0.91
N LEU A 20 -7.01 52.15 0.27
CA LEU A 20 -7.57 51.08 1.10
C LEU A 20 -8.73 50.35 0.40
N ILE A 21 -9.60 51.09 -0.29
CA ILE A 21 -10.70 50.51 -1.07
C ILE A 21 -10.18 49.75 -2.28
N LYS A 22 -9.15 50.25 -2.96
CA LYS A 22 -8.52 49.57 -4.11
C LYS A 22 -7.78 48.29 -3.67
N GLU A 23 -7.16 48.31 -2.50
CA GLU A 23 -6.49 47.14 -1.91
C GLU A 23 -7.49 46.08 -1.44
N GLY A 24 -8.62 46.47 -0.85
CA GLY A 24 -9.71 45.56 -0.54
C GLY A 24 -10.30 44.86 -1.77
N ARG A 25 -10.40 45.56 -2.91
CA ARG A 25 -10.91 44.98 -4.17
C ARG A 25 -9.90 44.04 -4.87
N ASN A 26 -8.61 44.33 -4.79
CA ASN A 26 -7.56 43.48 -5.39
C ASN A 26 -7.18 42.30 -4.48
N SER A 27 -7.45 42.38 -3.18
CA SER A 27 -7.16 41.31 -2.21
C SER A 27 -8.09 40.11 -2.36
N GLU A 28 -9.32 40.23 -2.90
CA GLU A 28 -10.24 39.10 -3.07
C GLU A 28 -9.74 38.07 -4.09
N VAL A 29 -9.09 38.53 -5.17
CA VAL A 29 -8.64 37.65 -6.26
C VAL A 29 -7.43 36.80 -5.85
N ASN A 30 -6.59 37.31 -4.95
CA ASN A 30 -5.39 36.62 -4.43
C ASN A 30 -5.49 36.33 -2.93
N SER A 31 -6.70 36.26 -2.37
CA SER A 31 -6.86 36.01 -0.93
C SER A 31 -6.48 34.57 -0.59
N PHE A 32 -5.89 34.37 0.58
CA PHE A 32 -5.65 33.03 1.13
C PHE A 32 -6.93 32.17 1.13
N LYS A 33 -8.10 32.79 1.32
CA LYS A 33 -9.40 32.12 1.27
C LYS A 33 -9.70 31.54 -0.11
N THR A 34 -9.40 32.28 -1.18
CA THR A 34 -9.59 31.82 -2.57
C THR A 34 -8.68 30.64 -2.88
N ILE A 35 -7.39 30.74 -2.53
CA ILE A 35 -6.41 29.68 -2.72
C ILE A 35 -6.73 28.44 -1.86
N TYR A 36 -7.23 28.65 -0.65
CA TYR A 36 -7.63 27.57 0.26
C TYR A 36 -8.84 26.79 -0.27
N GLU A 37 -9.88 27.48 -0.74
CA GLU A 37 -11.05 26.80 -1.29
C GLU A 37 -10.69 26.08 -2.61
N ASP A 38 -9.88 26.68 -3.47
CA ASP A 38 -9.37 26.05 -4.71
C ASP A 38 -8.58 24.77 -4.40
N LYS A 39 -7.61 24.83 -3.48
CA LYS A 39 -6.85 23.65 -3.04
C LYS A 39 -7.69 22.59 -2.35
N LYS A 40 -8.69 23.00 -1.57
CA LYS A 40 -9.61 22.08 -0.90
C LYS A 40 -10.49 21.33 -1.90
N GLU A 41 -10.91 21.98 -2.98
CA GLU A 41 -11.63 21.34 -4.08
C GLU A 41 -10.73 20.36 -4.84
N GLU A 42 -9.49 20.76 -5.18
CA GLU A 42 -8.48 19.89 -5.81
C GLU A 42 -8.18 18.62 -5.00
N VAL A 43 -8.01 18.75 -3.67
CA VAL A 43 -7.79 17.59 -2.78
C VAL A 43 -9.00 16.66 -2.77
N LYS A 44 -10.22 17.20 -2.76
CA LYS A 44 -11.45 16.41 -2.77
C LYS A 44 -11.60 15.62 -4.08
N ASP A 45 -11.25 16.21 -5.21
CA ASP A 45 -11.27 15.53 -6.51
C ASP A 45 -10.22 14.41 -6.56
N THR A 46 -9.04 14.66 -5.99
CA THR A 46 -8.00 13.63 -5.85
C THR A 46 -8.49 12.44 -5.04
N ASP A 47 -9.16 12.68 -3.91
CA ASP A 47 -9.74 11.63 -3.06
C ASP A 47 -10.81 10.81 -3.81
N LEU A 48 -11.62 11.47 -4.65
CA LEU A 48 -12.63 10.80 -5.49
C LEU A 48 -11.96 9.87 -6.50
N ILE A 49 -10.92 10.33 -7.19
CA ILE A 49 -10.17 9.53 -8.16
C ILE A 49 -9.49 8.33 -7.46
N ILE A 50 -8.93 8.52 -6.27
CA ILE A 50 -8.36 7.41 -5.47
C ILE A 50 -9.43 6.38 -5.11
N ALA A 51 -10.63 6.84 -4.73
CA ALA A 51 -11.73 5.94 -4.41
C ALA A 51 -12.17 5.13 -5.63
N GLU A 52 -12.26 5.77 -6.81
CA GLU A 52 -12.58 5.12 -8.08
C GLU A 52 -11.52 4.08 -8.46
N MET A 53 -10.23 4.44 -8.43
CA MET A 53 -9.14 3.48 -8.69
C MET A 53 -9.17 2.27 -7.75
N ARG A 54 -9.41 2.48 -6.44
CA ARG A 54 -9.52 1.39 -5.47
C ARG A 54 -10.68 0.45 -5.80
N LYS A 55 -11.80 1.00 -6.26
CA LYS A 55 -12.96 0.20 -6.70
C LYS A 55 -12.58 -0.65 -7.92
N GLU A 56 -11.99 -0.05 -8.95
CA GLU A 56 -11.57 -0.77 -10.17
C GLU A 56 -10.56 -1.88 -9.87
N PHE A 57 -9.58 -1.63 -8.99
CA PHE A 57 -8.64 -2.65 -8.56
C PHE A 57 -9.31 -3.77 -7.77
N ALA A 58 -10.24 -3.46 -6.87
CA ALA A 58 -10.97 -4.47 -6.12
C ALA A 58 -11.80 -5.37 -7.06
N GLU A 59 -12.47 -4.80 -8.06
CA GLU A 59 -13.21 -5.54 -9.08
C GLU A 59 -12.28 -6.44 -9.90
N THR A 60 -11.13 -5.92 -10.33
CA THR A 60 -10.14 -6.69 -11.11
C THR A 60 -9.54 -7.85 -10.30
N ILE A 61 -9.14 -7.59 -9.05
CA ILE A 61 -8.60 -8.63 -8.16
C ILE A 61 -9.64 -9.71 -7.91
N LEU A 62 -10.90 -9.33 -7.69
CA LEU A 62 -11.98 -10.28 -7.45
C LEU A 62 -12.25 -11.16 -8.68
N GLU A 63 -12.27 -10.59 -9.88
CA GLU A 63 -12.44 -11.38 -11.11
C GLU A 63 -11.26 -12.34 -11.34
N LEU A 64 -10.03 -11.88 -11.10
CA LEU A 64 -8.85 -12.76 -11.18
C LEU A 64 -8.92 -13.91 -10.18
N GLN A 65 -9.33 -13.66 -8.93
CA GLN A 65 -9.50 -14.72 -7.93
C GLN A 65 -10.55 -15.75 -8.37
N LYS A 66 -11.65 -15.29 -8.94
CA LYS A 66 -12.71 -16.15 -9.47
C LYS A 66 -12.22 -16.98 -10.67
N GLU A 67 -11.46 -16.38 -11.58
CA GLU A 67 -10.85 -17.09 -12.71
C GLU A 67 -9.87 -18.16 -12.23
N ILE A 68 -9.03 -17.87 -11.23
CA ILE A 68 -8.11 -18.85 -10.62
C ILE A 68 -8.89 -20.04 -10.03
N ILE A 69 -10.00 -19.77 -9.35
CA ILE A 69 -10.85 -20.82 -8.77
C ILE A 69 -11.48 -21.67 -9.88
N ASP A 70 -12.02 -21.05 -10.93
CA ASP A 70 -12.63 -21.75 -12.07
C ASP A 70 -11.61 -22.61 -12.82
N LEU A 71 -10.40 -22.08 -13.06
CA LEU A 71 -9.30 -22.85 -13.65
C LEU A 71 -8.89 -24.03 -12.76
N ARG A 72 -8.79 -23.81 -11.45
CA ARG A 72 -8.48 -24.86 -10.48
C ARG A 72 -9.53 -25.96 -10.55
N GLU A 73 -10.81 -25.60 -10.44
CA GLU A 73 -11.92 -26.56 -10.48
C GLU A 73 -11.94 -27.36 -11.79
N LYS A 74 -11.74 -26.70 -12.94
CA LYS A 74 -11.62 -27.36 -14.25
C LYS A 74 -10.43 -28.31 -14.32
N SER A 75 -9.29 -27.94 -13.74
CA SER A 75 -8.10 -28.82 -13.69
C SER A 75 -8.34 -30.06 -12.82
N PHE A 76 -9.04 -29.92 -11.68
CA PHE A 76 -9.38 -31.05 -10.81
C PHE A 76 -10.47 -31.94 -11.42
N ALA A 77 -11.47 -31.37 -12.12
CA ALA A 77 -12.49 -32.14 -12.81
C ALA A 77 -11.94 -32.94 -14.01
N ALA A 78 -10.83 -32.49 -14.61
CA ALA A 78 -10.16 -33.21 -15.70
C ALA A 78 -9.29 -34.39 -15.22
N SER A 79 -8.87 -34.41 -13.95
CA SER A 79 -8.04 -35.50 -13.38
C SER A 79 -8.83 -36.75 -12.97
N ASP A 80 -10.16 -36.69 -12.88
CA ASP A 80 -10.98 -37.84 -12.47
C ASP A 80 -11.21 -38.90 -13.57
N PHE A 81 -10.63 -38.75 -14.77
CA PHE A 81 -10.83 -39.71 -15.87
C PHE A 81 -9.60 -40.51 -16.32
N ASN A 82 -8.46 -40.44 -15.64
CA ASN A 82 -7.32 -41.34 -15.94
C ASN A 82 -6.50 -41.66 -14.69
N ILE A 83 -7.00 -42.58 -13.85
CA ILE A 83 -6.12 -43.37 -12.98
C ILE A 83 -6.14 -44.81 -13.51
N SER A 84 -5.27 -45.04 -14.48
CA SER A 84 -4.65 -46.34 -14.71
C SER A 84 -3.16 -46.14 -14.89
N GLN A 85 -2.43 -46.75 -13.95
CA GLN A 85 -0.99 -47.04 -13.90
C GLN A 85 -0.04 -46.00 -13.33
N ASN A 86 0.45 -46.37 -12.14
CA ASN A 86 1.84 -46.36 -11.65
C ASN A 86 2.58 -45.02 -11.63
N GLU A 87 2.78 -44.49 -10.41
CA GLU A 87 4.13 -44.29 -9.84
C GLU A 87 4.03 -43.96 -8.33
N GLU A 88 4.87 -44.67 -7.57
CA GLU A 88 5.21 -44.64 -6.13
C GLU A 88 4.34 -43.84 -5.15
N VAL A 89 3.54 -44.57 -4.38
CA VAL A 89 2.92 -44.10 -3.13
C VAL A 89 3.88 -44.43 -1.98
N GLU A 90 4.69 -43.46 -1.54
CA GLU A 90 5.28 -43.53 -0.20
C GLU A 90 4.16 -43.33 0.84
N THR A 91 3.77 -44.45 1.43
CA THR A 91 2.82 -44.53 2.53
C THR A 91 3.54 -44.10 3.81
N TYR A 92 3.27 -42.89 4.31
CA TYR A 92 3.60 -42.56 5.69
C TYR A 92 2.41 -42.88 6.57
N ASN A 93 2.56 -43.98 7.29
CA ASN A 93 1.62 -44.50 8.28
C ASN A 93 1.30 -43.44 9.32
N GLU A 94 0.00 -43.25 9.56
CA GLU A 94 -0.51 -42.65 10.78
C GLU A 94 -0.13 -43.60 11.95
N SER A 95 0.77 -43.14 12.82
CA SER A 95 1.14 -43.84 14.05
C SER A 95 1.33 -42.80 15.14
N ASP A 96 0.54 -43.01 16.18
CA ASP A 96 0.40 -42.23 17.39
C ASP A 96 1.73 -41.96 18.11
N GLU A 97 1.74 -40.77 18.74
CA GLU A 97 2.36 -40.43 20.03
C GLU A 97 3.90 -40.30 20.22
N ASN A 98 4.26 -39.06 20.62
CA ASN A 98 5.40 -38.60 21.42
C ASN A 98 6.78 -38.45 20.74
N ASP A 99 7.15 -37.22 20.32
CA ASP A 99 8.11 -36.36 21.03
C ASP A 99 8.39 -35.06 20.23
N MET A 100 8.81 -34.04 20.93
CA MET A 100 8.75 -32.62 20.67
C MET A 100 9.76 -32.14 19.59
N GLY A 101 9.29 -31.71 18.43
CA GLY A 101 10.11 -31.02 17.43
C GLY A 101 9.26 -30.41 16.32
N LYS A 102 8.80 -29.17 16.51
CA LYS A 102 8.03 -28.45 15.48
C LYS A 102 8.91 -28.19 14.26
N ASP A 103 8.87 -29.07 13.27
CA ASP A 103 9.18 -28.71 11.89
C ASP A 103 8.02 -27.82 11.38
N SER A 104 8.10 -26.52 11.66
CA SER A 104 7.18 -25.56 11.06
C SER A 104 7.60 -25.35 9.61
N ILE A 105 6.93 -26.03 8.69
CA ILE A 105 7.07 -25.79 7.25
C ILE A 105 6.24 -24.56 6.89
N TYR A 106 6.89 -23.52 6.34
CA TYR A 106 6.21 -22.35 5.79
C TYR A 106 6.45 -22.28 4.29
N ASN A 107 5.37 -22.36 3.50
CA ASN A 107 5.41 -22.28 2.03
C ASN A 107 6.40 -23.26 1.35
N GLY A 108 6.50 -24.49 1.87
CA GLY A 108 7.40 -25.52 1.35
C GLY A 108 8.85 -25.42 1.80
N VAL A 109 9.18 -24.46 2.68
CA VAL A 109 10.52 -24.26 3.23
C VAL A 109 10.51 -24.60 4.71
N ASN A 110 11.48 -25.39 5.16
CA ASN A 110 11.65 -25.65 6.58
C ASN A 110 12.20 -24.40 7.28
N VAL A 111 11.44 -23.87 8.24
CA VAL A 111 11.87 -22.72 9.06
C VAL A 111 13.17 -23.02 9.81
N ASN A 112 13.45 -24.28 10.11
CA ASN A 112 14.70 -24.73 10.72
C ASN A 112 15.92 -24.48 9.80
N ASP A 113 15.76 -24.54 8.48
CA ASP A 113 16.87 -24.26 7.54
C ASP A 113 17.24 -22.78 7.56
N ILE A 114 16.24 -21.90 7.63
CA ILE A 114 16.45 -20.46 7.78
C ILE A 114 17.07 -20.16 9.14
N GLN A 115 16.61 -20.83 10.20
CA GLN A 115 17.19 -20.74 11.54
C GLN A 115 18.67 -21.09 11.56
N GLU A 116 19.04 -22.22 10.94
CA GLU A 116 20.41 -22.71 10.90
C GLU A 116 21.32 -21.74 10.14
N LEU A 117 20.91 -21.27 8.96
CA LEU A 117 21.67 -20.30 8.18
C LEU A 117 21.83 -18.96 8.92
N TYR A 118 20.81 -18.54 9.66
CA TYR A 118 20.87 -17.33 10.47
C TYR A 118 21.86 -17.49 11.65
N GLN A 119 21.88 -18.67 12.29
CA GLN A 119 22.84 -18.99 13.37
C GLN A 119 24.28 -19.13 12.85
N GLN A 120 24.45 -19.60 11.61
CA GLN A 120 25.74 -19.66 10.92
C GLN A 120 26.26 -18.27 10.50
N GLY A 121 25.47 -17.21 10.70
CA GLY A 121 25.88 -15.82 10.47
C GLY A 121 25.71 -15.34 9.02
N TYR A 122 24.96 -16.07 8.19
CA TYR A 122 24.63 -15.63 6.84
C TYR A 122 23.74 -14.40 6.88
N SER A 123 23.99 -13.49 5.93
CA SER A 123 23.13 -12.33 5.71
C SER A 123 21.80 -12.76 5.06
N ILE A 124 20.77 -11.95 5.25
CA ILE A 124 19.43 -12.18 4.68
C ILE A 124 19.49 -12.31 3.15
N ASP A 125 20.45 -11.63 2.52
CA ASP A 125 20.67 -11.66 1.08
C ASP A 125 21.22 -13.01 0.61
N GLU A 126 22.17 -13.58 1.36
CA GLU A 126 22.74 -14.90 1.08
C GLU A 126 21.73 -16.03 1.33
N ILE A 127 20.89 -15.89 2.34
CA ILE A 127 19.80 -16.84 2.63
C ILE A 127 18.76 -16.81 1.50
N SER A 128 18.44 -15.62 1.00
CA SER A 128 17.51 -15.43 -0.13
C SER A 128 18.03 -16.11 -1.40
N GLU A 129 19.32 -15.98 -1.70
CA GLU A 129 19.94 -16.62 -2.85
C GLU A 129 20.04 -18.14 -2.70
N LYS A 130 20.37 -18.64 -1.50
CA LYS A 130 20.57 -20.07 -1.23
C LYS A 130 19.25 -20.86 -1.20
N LEU A 131 18.19 -20.29 -0.64
CA LEU A 131 16.89 -20.97 -0.52
C LEU A 131 15.89 -20.58 -1.61
N GLY A 132 16.20 -19.57 -2.43
CA GLY A 132 15.30 -19.08 -3.48
C GLY A 132 14.05 -18.37 -2.93
N ILE A 133 14.14 -17.86 -1.70
CA ILE A 133 13.03 -17.24 -0.96
C ILE A 133 13.20 -15.73 -0.96
N SER A 134 12.11 -14.97 -0.97
CA SER A 134 12.20 -13.51 -0.93
C SER A 134 12.71 -13.00 0.42
N LYS A 135 13.43 -11.88 0.40
CA LYS A 135 13.90 -11.20 1.64
C LYS A 135 12.76 -10.88 2.61
N GLY A 136 11.57 -10.58 2.09
CA GLY A 136 10.38 -10.31 2.89
C GLY A 136 9.88 -11.54 3.63
N GLU A 137 9.85 -12.70 2.98
CA GLU A 137 9.49 -13.97 3.62
C GLU A 137 10.50 -14.39 4.69
N ILE A 138 11.80 -14.18 4.45
CA ILE A 138 12.85 -14.44 5.45
C ILE A 138 12.67 -13.55 6.68
N LEU A 139 12.38 -12.25 6.49
CA LEU A 139 12.07 -11.34 7.61
C LEU A 139 10.83 -11.80 8.38
N LEU A 140 9.77 -12.18 7.66
CA LEU A 140 8.52 -12.62 8.27
C LEU A 140 8.72 -13.87 9.12
N ILE A 141 9.47 -14.84 8.61
CA ILE A 141 9.81 -16.07 9.34
C ILE A 141 10.65 -15.74 10.56
N LYS A 142 11.62 -14.82 10.44
CA LYS A 142 12.42 -14.36 11.56
C LYS A 142 11.56 -13.76 12.67
N ASP A 143 10.63 -12.88 12.33
CA ASP A 143 9.80 -12.20 13.32
C ASP A 143 8.77 -13.13 14.00
N LEU A 144 8.30 -14.15 13.28
CA LEU A 144 7.26 -15.07 13.76
C LEU A 144 7.82 -16.29 14.51
N TYR A 145 8.99 -16.81 14.10
CA TYR A 145 9.51 -18.09 14.58
C TYR A 145 10.86 -18.00 15.31
N LEU A 146 11.70 -16.98 15.04
CA LEU A 146 13.09 -16.89 15.52
C LEU A 146 13.29 -15.88 16.66
N LYS A 147 12.28 -15.70 17.52
CA LYS A 147 12.24 -14.64 18.54
C LYS A 147 13.38 -14.70 19.56
#